data_AF-A0A9E5YBR1-F1
#
_entry.id   AF-A0A9E5YBR1-F1
#
_cell.length_a   1.000
_cell.length_b   1.000
_cell.length_c   1.000
_cell.angle_alpha   90.00
_cell.angle_beta   90.00
_cell.angle_gamma   90.00
#
_symmetry.space_group_name_H-M   'P 1'
#
loop_
_entity.id
_entity.type
_entity.pdbx_description
1 polymer ?
#
loop_
_entity_poly.entity_id
_entity_poly.type
_entity_poly.pdbx_seq_one_letter_code
_entity_poly.pdbx_strand_id
1 'polypeptide(L)'
;MKKWTNYLYILPIFILIAVLFIYPLISTIRLSLYNIPFGMAKGIFIGLENYSSLFKDSIFQQGFKNSLIWTLGNLFLQLTIPLGVAILLNKKLKGVNFVRAAVLVPWIVPAVVVAICARWVLLPTIGIVNRFLIQTHIVNTRISFLGSRNLAMPTLIVLNSWKFFPFGTLLILAALQVIPGQLYEVAQIDGASAWQQFVNITFPMLGKMIWFVGFLAFVWNFNIFDLIWLTTQGGPGDSTQILPILI
;
A
#
# COMPACT_ATOMS: atom_id res chain seq x y z
N MET A 1 21.74 40.91 6.18
CA MET A 1 22.10 39.90 7.20
C MET A 1 20.95 38.96 7.62
N LYS A 2 19.67 39.37 7.57
CA LYS A 2 18.49 38.55 7.97
C LYS A 2 18.24 37.24 7.19
N LYS A 3 18.76 37.06 5.97
CA LYS A 3 18.51 35.84 5.16
C LYS A 3 19.39 34.65 5.57
N TRP A 4 20.62 34.87 6.06
CA TRP A 4 21.57 33.81 6.41
C TRP A 4 21.25 33.15 7.75
N THR A 5 20.68 33.91 8.69
CA THR A 5 20.18 33.40 9.98
C THR A 5 19.07 32.35 9.80
N ASN A 6 18.22 32.46 8.78
CA ASN A 6 17.18 31.47 8.50
C ASN A 6 17.77 30.12 8.04
N TYR A 7 18.88 30.14 7.30
CA TYR A 7 19.58 28.93 6.88
C TYR A 7 20.31 28.24 8.04
N LEU A 8 20.81 29.01 9.02
CA LEU A 8 21.42 28.46 10.24
C LEU A 8 20.41 27.69 11.10
N TYR A 9 19.15 28.12 11.17
CA TYR A 9 18.11 27.41 11.93
C TYR A 9 17.70 26.07 11.31
N ILE A 10 17.79 25.93 9.98
CA ILE A 10 17.49 24.67 9.28
C ILE A 10 18.74 23.80 9.09
N LEU A 11 19.94 24.33 9.33
CA LEU A 11 21.19 23.59 9.16
C LEU A 11 21.24 22.25 9.93
N PRO A 12 20.77 22.14 11.20
CA PRO A 12 20.78 20.88 11.93
C PRO A 12 19.94 19.78 11.25
N ILE A 13 18.78 20.12 10.69
CA ILE A 13 17.93 19.13 9.99
C ILE A 13 18.61 18.66 8.70
N PHE A 14 19.29 19.55 7.97
CA PHE A 14 20.05 19.17 6.78
C PHE A 14 21.24 18.26 7.09
N ILE A 15 21.95 18.52 8.20
CA ILE A 15 23.03 17.65 8.66
C ILE A 15 22.48 16.26 9.00
N LEU A 16 21.37 16.18 9.74
CA LEU A 16 20.73 14.90 10.04
C LEU A 16 20.30 14.15 8.77
N ILE A 17 19.70 14.85 7.80
CA ILE A 17 19.34 14.26 6.51
C ILE A 17 20.58 13.73 5.77
N ALA A 18 21.65 14.52 5.74
CA ALA A 18 22.89 14.14 5.07
C ALA A 18 23.53 12.90 5.69
N VAL A 19 23.61 12.85 7.02
CA VAL A 19 24.27 11.76 7.75
C VAL A 19 23.42 10.49 7.81
N LEU A 20 22.11 10.61 8.02
CA LEU A 20 21.24 9.46 8.25
C LEU A 20 20.60 8.90 6.98
N PHE A 21 20.49 9.69 5.90
CA PHE A 21 19.87 9.24 4.65
C PHE A 21 20.85 9.28 3.48
N ILE A 22 21.47 10.43 3.20
CA ILE A 22 22.31 10.60 2.00
C ILE A 22 23.57 9.74 2.10
N TYR A 23 24.24 9.73 3.25
CA TYR A 23 25.46 8.95 3.43
C TYR A 23 25.21 7.43 3.29
N PRO A 24 24.23 6.80 3.98
CA PRO A 24 23.91 5.39 3.75
C PRO A 24 23.49 5.09 2.31
N LEU A 25 22.74 5.98 1.65
CA LEU A 25 22.35 5.81 0.26
C LEU A 25 23.57 5.74 -0.68
N ILE A 26 24.48 6.70 -0.56
CA ILE A 26 25.73 6.72 -1.34
C ILE A 26 26.57 5.48 -1.01
N SER A 27 26.64 5.10 0.27
CA SER A 27 27.36 3.90 0.70
C SER A 27 26.76 2.64 0.05
N THR A 28 25.44 2.46 0.04
CA THR A 28 24.78 1.31 -0.60
C THR A 28 25.02 1.28 -2.11
N ILE A 29 24.96 2.42 -2.80
CA ILE A 29 25.30 2.53 -4.23
C ILE A 29 26.77 2.18 -4.49
N ARG A 30 27.67 2.58 -3.59
CA ARG A 30 29.08 2.20 -3.70
C ARG A 30 29.23 0.70 -3.49
N LEU A 31 28.64 0.14 -2.44
CA LEU A 31 28.74 -1.28 -2.07
C LEU A 31 28.16 -2.20 -3.14
N SER A 32 27.13 -1.76 -3.87
CA SER A 32 26.57 -2.55 -4.99
C SER A 32 27.54 -2.77 -6.15
N LEU A 33 28.65 -2.03 -6.22
CA LEU A 33 29.72 -2.20 -7.21
C LEU A 33 30.83 -3.16 -6.77
N TYR A 34 30.74 -3.68 -5.55
CA TYR A 34 31.72 -4.60 -4.98
C TYR A 34 31.09 -5.98 -4.75
N ASN A 35 31.89 -7.02 -4.86
CA ASN A 35 31.58 -8.34 -4.35
C ASN A 35 32.12 -8.42 -2.92
N ILE A 36 31.23 -8.38 -1.94
CA ILE A 36 31.57 -8.48 -0.51
C ILE A 36 30.95 -9.78 0.01
N PRO A 37 31.74 -10.85 0.16
CA PRO A 37 31.25 -12.09 0.76
C PRO A 37 30.75 -11.86 2.18
N PHE A 38 29.70 -12.58 2.56
CA PHE A 38 29.09 -12.46 3.89
C PHE A 38 30.14 -12.65 4.99
N GLY A 39 30.19 -11.70 5.94
CA GLY A 39 31.15 -11.72 7.05
C GLY A 39 32.54 -11.15 6.75
N MET A 40 32.81 -10.67 5.53
CA MET A 40 34.08 -10.02 5.18
C MET A 40 33.98 -8.50 5.18
N ALA A 41 35.02 -7.83 5.70
CA ALA A 41 35.13 -6.37 5.73
C ALA A 41 35.65 -5.75 4.41
N LYS A 42 36.21 -6.58 3.50
CA LYS A 42 36.77 -6.13 2.22
C LYS A 42 36.10 -6.86 1.07
N GLY A 43 35.63 -6.09 0.09
CA GLY A 43 35.12 -6.61 -1.17
C GLY A 43 36.03 -6.29 -2.34
N ILE A 44 35.88 -7.07 -3.42
CA ILE A 44 36.55 -6.85 -4.70
C ILE A 44 35.65 -5.96 -5.55
N PHE A 45 36.19 -4.90 -6.17
CA PHE A 45 35.42 -4.08 -7.09
C PHE A 45 35.14 -4.87 -8.37
N ILE A 46 33.85 -5.06 -8.70
CA ILE A 46 33.37 -5.85 -9.84
C ILE A 46 32.49 -5.01 -10.79
N GLY A 47 32.46 -3.68 -10.60
CA GLY A 47 31.66 -2.78 -11.43
C GLY A 47 30.17 -3.13 -11.41
N LEU A 48 29.59 -3.40 -12.58
CA LEU A 48 28.15 -3.67 -12.71
C LEU A 48 27.77 -5.16 -12.76
N GLU A 49 28.71 -6.07 -12.46
CA GLU A 49 28.47 -7.52 -12.54
C GLU A 49 27.32 -7.99 -11.65
N ASN A 50 27.17 -7.41 -10.44
CA ASN A 50 26.04 -7.70 -9.55
C ASN A 50 24.68 -7.47 -10.24
N TYR A 51 24.54 -6.38 -11.00
CA TYR A 51 23.31 -6.08 -11.72
C TYR A 51 23.05 -7.08 -12.85
N SER A 52 24.08 -7.43 -13.64
CA SER A 52 23.91 -8.41 -14.73
C SER A 52 23.50 -9.79 -14.19
N SER A 53 24.09 -10.21 -13.07
CA SER A 53 23.76 -11.47 -12.40
C SER A 53 22.34 -11.45 -11.82
N LEU A 54 21.93 -10.35 -11.18
CA LEU A 54 20.57 -10.19 -10.64
C LEU A 54 19.49 -10.30 -11.72
N PHE A 55 19.68 -9.66 -12.88
CA PHE A 55 18.70 -9.73 -13.96
C PHE A 55 18.60 -11.12 -14.61
N LYS A 56 19.56 -12.02 -14.40
CA LYS A 56 19.53 -13.41 -14.86
C LYS A 56 18.96 -14.38 -13.82
N ASP A 57 18.84 -13.96 -12.57
CA ASP A 57 18.32 -14.78 -11.48
C ASP A 57 16.78 -14.91 -11.59
N SER A 58 16.30 -16.15 -11.71
CA SER A 58 14.88 -16.46 -11.82
C SER A 58 14.10 -16.06 -10.56
N ILE A 59 14.72 -16.13 -9.38
CA ILE A 59 14.10 -15.75 -8.12
C ILE A 59 13.92 -14.23 -8.08
N PHE A 60 14.92 -13.46 -8.51
CA PHE A 60 14.82 -12.00 -8.61
C PHE A 60 13.74 -11.59 -9.61
N GLN A 61 13.70 -12.20 -10.80
CA GLN A 61 12.66 -11.92 -11.81
C GLN A 61 11.25 -12.20 -11.29
N GLN A 62 11.06 -13.33 -10.59
CA GLN A 62 9.80 -13.66 -9.94
C GLN A 62 9.46 -12.65 -8.84
N GLY A 63 10.43 -12.30 -7.99
CA GLY A 63 10.28 -11.30 -6.94
C GLY A 63 9.89 -9.92 -7.47
N PHE A 64 10.51 -9.49 -8.56
CA PHE A 64 10.19 -8.24 -9.25
C PHE A 64 8.75 -8.25 -9.80
N LYS A 65 8.36 -9.34 -10.50
CA LYS A 65 7.00 -9.49 -11.03
C LYS A 65 5.97 -9.49 -9.90
N ASN A 66 6.21 -10.23 -8.83
CA ASN A 66 5.33 -10.28 -7.66
C ASN A 66 5.23 -8.90 -6.99
N SER A 67 6.32 -8.14 -6.91
CA SER A 67 6.32 -6.78 -6.35
C SER A 67 5.45 -5.83 -7.17
N LEU A 68 5.46 -5.96 -8.50
CA LEU A 68 4.57 -5.21 -9.38
C LEU A 68 3.11 -5.62 -9.19
N ILE A 69 2.81 -6.92 -9.17
CA ILE A 69 1.44 -7.43 -8.94
C ILE A 69 0.92 -6.95 -7.58
N TRP A 70 1.74 -7.07 -6.54
CA TRP A 70 1.47 -6.59 -5.19
C TRP A 70 1.17 -5.09 -5.18
N THR A 71 2.09 -4.28 -5.71
CA THR A 71 2.02 -2.82 -5.62
C THR A 71 0.85 -2.29 -6.45
N LEU A 72 0.68 -2.75 -7.68
CA LEU A 72 -0.40 -2.28 -8.56
C LEU A 72 -1.77 -2.79 -8.10
N GLY A 73 -1.86 -4.04 -7.62
CA GLY A 73 -3.10 -4.59 -7.08
C GLY A 73 -3.56 -3.83 -5.83
N ASN A 74 -2.64 -3.54 -4.92
CA ASN A 74 -2.92 -2.69 -3.76
C ASN A 74 -3.26 -1.26 -4.17
N LEU A 75 -2.50 -0.64 -5.07
CA LEU A 75 -2.76 0.72 -5.54
C LEU A 75 -4.16 0.86 -6.13
N PHE A 76 -4.59 -0.12 -6.94
CA PHE A 76 -5.93 -0.14 -7.51
C PHE A 76 -7.02 -0.16 -6.42
N LEU A 77 -6.94 -1.10 -5.47
CA LEU A 77 -7.94 -1.21 -4.39
C LEU A 77 -7.88 -0.03 -3.40
N GLN A 78 -6.68 0.44 -3.07
CA GLN A 78 -6.45 1.56 -2.14
C GLN A 78 -6.76 2.94 -2.75
N LEU A 79 -7.06 3.03 -4.04
CA LEU A 79 -7.64 4.23 -4.64
C LEU A 79 -9.15 4.10 -4.86
N THR A 80 -9.60 2.95 -5.35
CA THR A 80 -11.01 2.73 -5.70
C THR A 80 -11.92 2.59 -4.48
N ILE A 81 -11.54 1.75 -3.50
CA ILE A 81 -12.35 1.52 -2.30
C ILE A 81 -12.46 2.83 -1.48
N PRO A 82 -11.35 3.53 -1.16
CA PRO A 82 -11.42 4.80 -0.46
C PRO A 82 -12.27 5.87 -1.13
N LEU A 83 -12.19 6.00 -2.46
CA LEU A 83 -12.99 6.96 -3.20
C LEU A 83 -14.49 6.67 -3.03
N GLY A 84 -14.89 5.41 -3.21
CA GLY A 84 -16.28 4.99 -3.03
C GLY A 84 -16.77 5.22 -1.60
N VAL A 85 -16.00 4.80 -0.60
CA VAL A 85 -16.36 4.98 0.81
C VAL A 85 -16.41 6.47 1.18
N ALA A 86 -15.47 7.29 0.71
CA ALA A 86 -15.45 8.72 0.98
C ALA A 86 -16.69 9.43 0.40
N ILE A 87 -17.11 9.08 -0.83
CA ILE A 87 -18.33 9.63 -1.44
C ILE A 87 -19.57 9.26 -0.60
N LEU A 88 -19.65 8.02 -0.10
CA LEU A 88 -20.76 7.59 0.75
C LEU A 88 -20.76 8.33 2.09
N LEU A 89 -19.59 8.51 2.71
CA LEU A 89 -19.43 9.21 4.00
C LEU A 89 -19.52 10.74 3.87
N ASN A 90 -19.47 11.30 2.67
CA ASN A 90 -19.68 12.71 2.42
C ASN A 90 -21.17 13.10 2.45
N LYS A 91 -22.08 12.11 2.36
CA LYS A 91 -23.53 12.37 2.48
C LYS A 91 -23.90 12.72 3.91
N LYS A 92 -24.91 13.59 4.07
CA LYS A 92 -25.51 13.94 5.37
C LYS A 92 -26.37 12.79 5.91
N LEU A 93 -25.75 11.71 6.35
CA LEU A 93 -26.41 10.54 6.93
C LEU A 93 -26.50 10.68 8.46
N LYS A 94 -27.61 10.22 9.05
CA LYS A 94 -27.72 10.10 10.52
C LYS A 94 -26.69 9.08 11.02
N GLY A 95 -25.90 9.44 12.04
CA GLY A 95 -24.85 8.57 12.59
C GLY A 95 -23.54 8.53 11.79
N VAL A 96 -23.37 9.37 10.76
CA VAL A 96 -22.16 9.37 9.91
C VAL A 96 -20.86 9.55 10.70
N ASN A 97 -20.87 10.28 11.81
CA ASN A 97 -19.69 10.47 12.65
C ASN A 97 -19.24 9.16 13.32
N PHE A 98 -20.19 8.31 13.74
CA PHE A 98 -19.86 6.98 14.27
C PHE A 98 -19.28 6.08 13.17
N VAL A 99 -19.87 6.10 11.97
CA VAL A 99 -19.36 5.32 10.83
C VAL A 99 -17.96 5.78 10.43
N ARG A 100 -17.70 7.11 10.40
CA ARG A 100 -16.36 7.66 10.15
C ARG A 100 -15.34 7.17 11.17
N ALA A 101 -15.70 7.13 12.46
CA ALA A 101 -14.84 6.60 13.51
C ALA A 101 -14.60 5.08 13.34
N ALA A 102 -15.64 4.30 13.08
CA ALA A 102 -15.55 2.86 12.88
C ALA A 102 -14.68 2.49 11.66
N VAL A 103 -14.76 3.27 10.58
CA VAL A 103 -13.95 3.06 9.38
C VAL A 103 -12.46 3.21 9.67
N LEU A 104 -12.04 4.02 10.65
CA LEU A 104 -10.62 4.21 11.00
C LEU A 104 -9.99 3.04 11.74
N VAL A 105 -10.80 2.15 12.33
CA VAL A 105 -10.32 1.06 13.19
C VAL A 105 -9.25 0.20 12.50
N PRO A 106 -9.42 -0.30 11.25
CA PRO A 106 -8.43 -1.18 10.62
C PRO A 106 -7.05 -0.55 10.46
N TRP A 107 -6.97 0.77 10.26
CA TRP A 107 -5.69 1.47 10.06
C TRP A 107 -4.81 1.47 11.29
N ILE A 108 -5.43 1.55 12.47
CA ILE A 108 -4.76 1.64 13.77
C ILE A 108 -4.22 0.27 14.20
N VAL A 109 -4.79 -0.82 13.67
CA VAL A 109 -4.36 -2.18 14.02
C VAL A 109 -2.94 -2.44 13.50
N PRO A 110 -2.00 -2.88 14.36
CA PRO A 110 -0.65 -3.24 13.93
C PRO A 110 -0.66 -4.36 12.88
N ALA A 111 0.24 -4.31 11.90
CA ALA A 111 0.31 -5.31 10.84
C ALA A 111 0.50 -6.74 11.36
N VAL A 112 1.24 -6.92 12.46
CA VAL A 112 1.44 -8.21 13.12
C VAL A 112 0.12 -8.81 13.58
N VAL A 113 -0.77 -8.00 14.17
CA VAL A 113 -2.09 -8.46 14.64
C VAL A 113 -2.94 -8.86 13.44
N VAL A 114 -2.93 -8.06 12.36
CA VAL A 114 -3.62 -8.39 11.11
C VAL A 114 -3.13 -9.72 10.55
N ALA A 115 -1.81 -9.93 10.49
CA ALA A 115 -1.20 -11.17 9.99
C ALA A 115 -1.60 -12.40 10.81
N ILE A 116 -1.55 -12.30 12.15
CA ILE A 116 -1.94 -13.39 13.05
C ILE A 116 -3.42 -13.70 12.88
N CYS A 117 -4.30 -12.69 12.98
CA CYS A 117 -5.74 -12.87 12.80
C CYS A 117 -6.07 -13.45 11.44
N ALA A 118 -5.45 -12.96 10.36
CA ALA A 118 -5.63 -13.47 9.01
C ALA A 118 -5.27 -14.95 8.91
N ARG A 119 -4.12 -15.36 9.46
CA ARG A 119 -3.72 -16.78 9.47
C ARG A 119 -4.78 -17.66 10.11
N TRP A 120 -5.33 -17.27 11.27
CA TRP A 120 -6.36 -18.02 11.98
C TRP A 120 -7.70 -18.05 11.25
N VAL A 121 -8.19 -16.89 10.83
CA VAL A 121 -9.49 -16.72 10.16
C VAL A 121 -9.54 -17.41 8.81
N LEU A 122 -8.40 -17.50 8.12
CA LEU A 122 -8.26 -18.10 6.79
C LEU A 122 -7.77 -19.56 6.81
N LEU A 123 -7.68 -20.20 7.98
CA LEU A 123 -7.33 -21.62 8.06
C LEU A 123 -8.31 -22.47 7.22
N PRO A 124 -7.82 -23.44 6.41
CA PRO A 124 -8.69 -24.27 5.58
C PRO A 124 -9.72 -25.07 6.39
N THR A 125 -9.30 -25.62 7.53
CA THR A 125 -10.07 -26.60 8.31
C THR A 125 -11.01 -25.96 9.33
N ILE A 126 -10.51 -24.99 10.10
CA ILE A 126 -11.21 -24.38 11.24
C ILE A 126 -11.51 -22.89 11.05
N GLY A 127 -11.03 -22.27 9.96
CA GLY A 127 -11.21 -20.84 9.71
C GLY A 127 -12.66 -20.47 9.47
N ILE A 128 -13.10 -19.37 10.10
CA ILE A 128 -14.48 -18.88 10.01
C ILE A 128 -14.87 -18.52 8.57
N VAL A 129 -13.93 -18.06 7.74
CA VAL A 129 -14.19 -17.73 6.34
C VAL A 129 -14.56 -18.97 5.54
N ASN A 130 -13.78 -20.05 5.64
CA ASN A 130 -14.10 -21.31 4.98
C ASN A 130 -15.43 -21.89 5.47
N ARG A 131 -15.68 -21.83 6.79
CA ARG A 131 -16.96 -22.27 7.37
C ARG A 131 -18.15 -21.52 6.77
N PHE A 132 -18.05 -20.19 6.69
CA PHE A 132 -19.09 -19.34 6.10
C PHE A 132 -19.31 -19.63 4.61
N LEU A 133 -18.25 -19.77 3.82
CA LEU A 133 -18.35 -20.01 2.38
C LEU A 133 -18.97 -21.37 2.04
N ILE A 134 -18.66 -22.41 2.83
CA ILE A 134 -19.25 -23.75 2.68
C ILE A 134 -20.73 -23.74 3.09
N GLN A 135 -21.07 -23.11 4.22
CA GLN A 135 -22.45 -23.05 4.72
C GLN A 135 -23.37 -22.27 3.78
N THR A 136 -22.86 -21.22 3.15
CA THR A 136 -23.61 -20.41 2.17
C THR A 136 -23.61 -21.02 0.76
N HIS A 137 -23.00 -22.19 0.57
CA HIS A 137 -22.90 -22.88 -0.72
C HIS A 137 -22.22 -22.04 -1.83
N ILE A 138 -21.42 -21.03 -1.45
CA ILE A 138 -20.61 -20.25 -2.39
C ILE A 138 -19.48 -21.10 -2.95
N VAL A 139 -18.94 -22.00 -2.14
CA VAL A 139 -17.89 -22.96 -2.52
C VAL A 139 -18.25 -24.34 -2.00
N ASN A 140 -17.87 -25.38 -2.75
CA ASN A 140 -18.12 -26.77 -2.37
C ASN A 140 -16.95 -27.40 -1.59
N THR A 141 -15.77 -26.77 -1.62
CA THR A 141 -14.55 -27.29 -1.01
C THR A 141 -13.83 -26.21 -0.21
N ARG A 142 -13.11 -26.65 0.82
CA ARG A 142 -12.30 -25.76 1.66
C ARG A 142 -11.16 -25.17 0.84
N ILE A 143 -10.98 -23.86 0.93
CA ILE A 143 -9.97 -23.10 0.21
C ILE A 143 -8.75 -22.86 1.12
N SER A 144 -7.57 -23.16 0.59
CA SER A 144 -6.30 -22.76 1.20
C SER A 144 -5.88 -21.40 0.67
N PHE A 145 -6.38 -20.32 1.30
CA PHE A 145 -6.15 -18.95 0.85
C PHE A 145 -4.67 -18.57 0.84
N LEU A 146 -3.98 -18.79 1.97
CA LEU A 146 -2.56 -18.47 2.12
C LEU A 146 -1.63 -19.59 1.66
N GLY A 147 -2.14 -20.83 1.53
CA GLY A 147 -1.35 -22.00 1.12
C GLY A 147 -1.48 -22.37 -0.36
N SER A 148 -2.27 -21.62 -1.14
CA SER A 148 -2.40 -21.82 -2.59
C SER A 148 -1.58 -20.79 -3.36
N ARG A 149 -0.81 -21.27 -4.36
CA ARG A 149 0.03 -20.43 -5.24
C ARG A 149 -0.76 -19.33 -5.95
N ASN A 150 -2.03 -19.61 -6.27
CA ASN A 150 -2.86 -18.69 -7.05
C ASN A 150 -3.64 -17.71 -6.17
N LEU A 151 -3.86 -18.05 -4.90
CA LEU A 151 -4.72 -17.27 -4.00
C LEU A 151 -3.95 -16.50 -2.94
N ALA A 152 -2.72 -16.89 -2.62
CA ALA A 152 -1.94 -16.24 -1.56
C ALA A 152 -1.74 -14.75 -1.83
N MET A 153 -1.23 -14.39 -3.01
CA MET A 153 -1.01 -12.98 -3.38
C MET A 153 -2.31 -12.15 -3.42
N PRO A 154 -3.39 -12.57 -4.13
CA PRO A 154 -4.67 -11.85 -4.08
C PRO A 154 -5.24 -11.70 -2.66
N THR A 155 -5.16 -12.75 -1.84
CA THR A 155 -5.61 -12.70 -0.44
C THR A 155 -4.88 -11.62 0.34
N LEU A 156 -3.54 -11.56 0.22
CA LEU A 156 -2.73 -10.58 0.92
C LEU A 156 -3.00 -9.15 0.41
N ILE A 157 -3.22 -8.96 -0.89
CA ILE A 157 -3.61 -7.67 -1.47
C ILE A 157 -4.94 -7.18 -0.84
N VAL A 158 -5.92 -8.07 -0.69
CA VAL A 158 -7.21 -7.73 -0.06
C VAL A 158 -7.03 -7.38 1.42
N LEU A 159 -6.26 -8.18 2.17
CA LEU A 159 -5.99 -7.91 3.59
C LEU A 159 -5.27 -6.59 3.81
N ASN A 160 -4.26 -6.31 3.00
CA ASN A 160 -3.52 -5.07 3.06
C ASN A 160 -4.40 -3.88 2.67
N SER A 161 -5.18 -4.00 1.60
CA SER A 161 -6.12 -2.97 1.19
C SER A 161 -7.19 -2.71 2.26
N TRP A 162 -7.70 -3.75 2.94
CA TRP A 162 -8.61 -3.60 4.08
C TRP A 162 -7.98 -2.85 5.26
N LYS A 163 -6.68 -3.06 5.53
CA LYS A 163 -5.97 -2.31 6.56
C LYS A 163 -5.75 -0.84 6.16
N PHE A 164 -5.41 -0.58 4.90
CA PHE A 164 -4.96 0.73 4.42
C PHE A 164 -6.08 1.64 3.87
N PHE A 165 -7.23 1.09 3.43
CA PHE A 165 -8.31 1.91 2.86
C PHE A 165 -8.82 3.04 3.79
N PRO A 166 -8.82 2.94 5.14
CA PRO A 166 -9.32 4.02 5.97
C PRO A 166 -8.51 5.31 5.84
N PHE A 167 -7.18 5.18 5.67
CA PHE A 167 -6.29 6.32 5.49
C PHE A 167 -6.65 7.11 4.21
N GLY A 168 -6.75 6.40 3.07
CA GLY A 168 -7.17 7.01 1.82
C GLY A 168 -8.59 7.60 1.91
N THR A 169 -9.49 6.93 2.64
CA THR A 169 -10.89 7.37 2.79
C THR A 169 -10.95 8.71 3.48
N LEU A 170 -10.18 8.87 4.57
CA LEU A 170 -10.16 10.11 5.35
C LEU A 170 -9.58 11.27 4.54
N LEU A 171 -8.49 11.04 3.80
CA LEU A 171 -7.87 12.08 2.97
C LEU A 171 -8.78 12.51 1.82
N ILE A 172 -9.38 11.56 1.10
CA ILE A 172 -10.31 11.86 0.01
C ILE A 172 -11.57 12.53 0.55
N LEU A 173 -12.10 12.08 1.70
CA LEU A 173 -13.25 12.70 2.34
C LEU A 173 -12.96 14.16 2.77
N ALA A 174 -11.79 14.42 3.33
CA ALA A 174 -11.39 15.78 3.68
C ALA A 174 -11.31 16.68 2.43
N ALA A 175 -10.75 16.18 1.33
CA ALA A 175 -10.71 16.90 0.07
C ALA A 175 -12.11 17.12 -0.53
N LEU A 176 -13.01 16.14 -0.43
CA LEU A 176 -14.40 16.26 -0.88
C LEU A 176 -15.13 17.40 -0.16
N GLN A 177 -14.87 17.60 1.13
CA GLN A 177 -15.53 18.63 1.93
C GLN A 177 -15.06 20.06 1.61
N VAL A 178 -13.93 20.21 0.94
CA VAL A 178 -13.40 21.51 0.48
C VAL A 178 -14.09 21.97 -0.81
N ILE A 179 -14.69 21.05 -1.58
CA ILE A 179 -15.35 21.40 -2.85
C ILE A 179 -16.56 22.30 -2.57
N PRO A 180 -16.64 23.51 -3.16
CA PRO A 180 -17.77 24.41 -2.94
C PRO A 180 -19.09 23.78 -3.36
N GLY A 181 -20.10 23.79 -2.46
CA GLY A 181 -21.43 23.25 -2.73
C GLY A 181 -22.13 23.89 -3.93
N GLN A 182 -21.84 25.17 -4.18
CA GLN A 182 -22.40 25.96 -5.29
C GLN A 182 -22.17 25.32 -6.66
N LEU A 183 -21.03 24.63 -6.86
CA LEU A 183 -20.75 23.95 -8.14
C LEU A 183 -21.76 22.83 -8.42
N TYR A 184 -22.19 22.12 -7.38
CA TYR A 184 -23.19 21.06 -7.50
C TYR A 184 -24.60 21.63 -7.68
N GLU A 185 -24.92 22.75 -7.03
CA GLU A 185 -26.22 23.43 -7.19
C GLU A 185 -26.40 23.96 -8.62
N VAL A 186 -25.38 24.64 -9.17
CA VAL A 186 -25.40 25.11 -10.56
C VAL A 186 -25.53 23.95 -11.54
N ALA A 187 -24.76 22.88 -11.35
CA ALA A 187 -24.87 21.70 -12.20
C ALA A 187 -26.25 21.02 -12.14
N GLN A 188 -26.92 21.05 -10.99
CA GLN A 188 -28.29 20.54 -10.87
C GLN A 188 -29.31 21.41 -11.61
N ILE A 189 -29.14 22.73 -11.61
CA ILE A 189 -29.97 23.66 -12.39
C ILE A 189 -29.80 23.40 -13.88
N ASP A 190 -28.58 23.11 -14.33
CA ASP A 190 -28.26 22.73 -15.72
C ASP A 190 -28.70 21.30 -16.10
N GLY A 191 -29.37 20.57 -15.20
CA GLY A 191 -29.87 19.22 -15.44
C GLY A 191 -28.79 18.13 -15.45
N ALA A 192 -27.59 18.41 -14.91
CA ALA A 192 -26.51 17.43 -14.86
C ALA A 192 -26.84 16.27 -13.92
N SER A 193 -26.75 15.05 -14.44
CA SER A 193 -26.88 13.80 -13.68
C SER A 193 -25.77 13.64 -12.63
N ALA A 194 -26.00 12.79 -11.62
CA ALA A 194 -25.00 12.50 -10.59
C ALA A 194 -23.67 11.97 -11.16
N TRP A 195 -23.71 11.21 -12.26
CA TRP A 195 -22.51 10.74 -12.94
C TRP A 195 -21.75 11.89 -13.61
N GLN A 196 -22.45 12.81 -14.27
CA GLN A 196 -21.82 14.00 -14.87
C GLN A 196 -21.22 14.91 -13.79
N GLN A 197 -21.90 15.10 -12.66
CA GLN A 197 -21.36 15.84 -11.52
C GLN A 197 -20.08 15.16 -10.98
N PHE A 198 -20.07 13.83 -10.85
CA PHE A 198 -18.89 13.11 -10.42
C PHE A 198 -17.71 13.27 -11.39
N VAL A 199 -17.92 13.04 -12.69
CA VAL A 199 -16.84 13.06 -13.69
C VAL A 199 -16.33 14.48 -13.97
N ASN A 200 -17.21 15.48 -13.98
CA ASN A 200 -16.85 16.84 -14.39
C ASN A 200 -16.50 17.77 -13.23
N ILE A 201 -16.95 17.47 -12.00
CA ILE A 201 -16.71 18.32 -10.82
C ILE A 201 -15.88 17.56 -9.79
N THR A 202 -16.42 16.45 -9.28
CA THR A 202 -15.82 15.75 -8.14
C THR A 202 -14.44 15.17 -8.46
N PHE A 203 -14.34 14.34 -9.51
CA PHE A 203 -13.11 13.63 -9.86
C PHE A 203 -11.97 14.59 -10.26
N PRO A 204 -12.18 15.63 -11.09
CA PRO A 204 -11.12 16.59 -11.43
C PRO A 204 -10.63 17.38 -10.22
N MET A 205 -11.53 17.79 -9.33
CA MET A 205 -11.16 18.53 -8.11
C MET A 205 -10.44 17.65 -7.08
N LEU A 206 -10.77 16.37 -7.03
CA LEU A 206 -10.06 15.39 -6.20
C LEU A 206 -8.70 14.95 -6.79
N GLY A 207 -8.41 15.23 -8.06
CA GLY A 207 -7.24 14.71 -8.76
C GLY A 207 -5.92 14.89 -8.01
N LYS A 208 -5.70 16.07 -7.41
CA LYS A 208 -4.48 16.34 -6.60
C LYS A 208 -4.40 15.43 -5.36
N MET A 209 -5.52 15.23 -4.67
CA MET A 209 -5.58 14.37 -3.48
C MET A 209 -5.46 12.89 -3.86
N ILE A 210 -6.12 12.44 -4.93
CA ILE A 210 -6.01 11.06 -5.44
C ILE A 210 -4.57 10.75 -5.83
N TRP A 211 -3.89 11.67 -6.51
CA TRP A 211 -2.48 11.51 -6.88
C TRP A 211 -1.58 11.42 -5.64
N PHE A 212 -1.80 12.29 -4.65
CA PHE A 212 -1.06 12.26 -3.39
C PHE A 212 -1.25 10.95 -2.63
N VAL A 213 -2.50 10.48 -2.48
CA VAL A 213 -2.82 9.19 -1.84
C VAL A 213 -2.18 8.03 -2.63
N GLY A 214 -2.27 8.06 -3.95
CA GLY A 214 -1.70 7.04 -4.82
C GLY A 214 -0.17 6.98 -4.74
N PHE A 215 0.49 8.14 -4.67
CA PHE A 215 1.94 8.23 -4.50
C PHE A 215 2.38 7.62 -3.16
N LEU A 216 1.72 7.99 -2.05
CA LEU A 216 2.03 7.41 -0.74
C LEU A 216 1.77 5.90 -0.72
N ALA A 217 0.63 5.47 -1.26
CA ALA A 217 0.30 4.06 -1.37
C ALA A 217 1.36 3.29 -2.18
N PHE A 218 1.82 3.85 -3.31
CA PHE A 218 2.87 3.22 -4.10
C PHE A 218 4.16 3.04 -3.28
N VAL A 219 4.65 4.10 -2.63
CA VAL A 219 5.89 4.07 -1.84
C VAL A 219 5.80 3.05 -0.70
N TRP A 220 4.67 3.02 0.03
CA TRP A 220 4.47 2.10 1.14
C TRP A 220 4.33 0.64 0.68
N ASN A 221 3.54 0.39 -0.37
CA ASN A 221 3.34 -0.98 -0.85
C ASN A 221 4.61 -1.55 -1.50
N PHE A 222 5.41 -0.72 -2.19
CA PHE A 222 6.64 -1.17 -2.84
C PHE A 222 7.72 -1.60 -1.83
N ASN A 223 7.70 -1.04 -0.63
CA ASN A 223 8.67 -1.34 0.45
C ASN A 223 8.06 -2.14 1.61
N ILE A 224 6.90 -2.78 1.40
CA ILE A 224 6.26 -3.53 2.48
C ILE A 224 7.04 -4.82 2.77
N PHE A 225 7.06 -5.22 4.04
CA PHE A 225 7.77 -6.43 4.49
C PHE A 225 6.93 -7.22 5.48
N ASP A 226 6.44 -6.53 6.51
CA ASP A 226 5.77 -7.07 7.67
C ASP A 226 4.62 -8.04 7.37
N LEU A 227 3.60 -7.62 6.61
CA LEU A 227 2.40 -8.42 6.41
C LEU A 227 2.72 -9.75 5.71
N ILE A 228 3.46 -9.71 4.61
CA ILE A 228 3.79 -10.90 3.81
C ILE A 228 4.73 -11.82 4.60
N TRP A 229 5.74 -11.26 5.27
CA TRP A 229 6.67 -12.04 6.08
C TRP A 229 5.96 -12.77 7.23
N LEU A 230 5.00 -12.11 7.90
CA LEU A 230 4.31 -12.69 9.05
C LEU A 230 3.19 -13.67 8.66
N THR A 231 2.74 -13.66 7.39
CA THR A 231 1.72 -14.59 6.89
C THR A 231 2.29 -15.78 6.14
N THR A 232 3.06 -15.52 5.08
CA THR A 232 3.44 -16.51 4.06
C THR A 232 4.95 -16.67 3.92
N GLN A 233 5.75 -15.72 4.44
CA GLN A 233 7.21 -15.72 4.31
C GLN A 233 7.65 -15.85 2.83
N GLY A 234 6.90 -15.25 1.91
CA GLY A 234 7.15 -15.34 0.46
C GLY A 234 6.56 -16.56 -0.24
N GLY A 235 6.06 -17.55 0.51
CA GLY A 235 5.44 -18.75 -0.04
C GLY A 235 3.99 -18.57 -0.53
N PRO A 236 3.34 -19.65 -1.00
CA PRO A 236 3.94 -20.96 -1.32
C PRO A 236 4.71 -20.93 -2.65
N GLY A 237 5.87 -21.59 -2.72
CA GLY A 237 6.68 -21.68 -3.95
C GLY A 237 7.03 -20.31 -4.54
N ASP A 238 7.47 -19.39 -3.68
CA ASP A 238 7.85 -18.02 -4.00
C ASP A 238 6.73 -17.17 -4.66
N SER A 239 5.46 -17.58 -4.52
CA SER A 239 4.33 -16.86 -5.13
C SER A 239 3.98 -15.54 -4.45
N THR A 240 4.44 -15.33 -3.22
CA THR A 240 4.33 -14.04 -2.53
C THR A 240 5.68 -13.40 -2.25
N GLN A 241 6.77 -13.99 -2.76
CA GLN A 241 8.12 -13.46 -2.63
C GLN A 241 8.18 -12.12 -3.37
N ILE A 242 8.38 -11.02 -2.66
CA ILE A 242 8.57 -9.68 -3.23
C ILE A 242 10.01 -9.21 -2.97
N LEU A 243 10.44 -8.14 -3.64
CA LEU A 243 11.80 -7.63 -3.53
C LEU A 243 12.23 -7.38 -2.07
N PRO A 244 11.44 -6.71 -1.20
CA PRO A 244 11.80 -6.53 0.20
C PRO A 244 12.02 -7.81 1.02
N ILE A 245 11.57 -8.97 0.54
CA ILE A 245 11.77 -10.27 1.21
C ILE A 245 13.05 -10.95 0.71
N LEU A 246 13.59 -10.52 -0.43
CA LEU A 246 14.83 -11.07 -1.02
C LEU A 246 16.11 -10.43 -0.47
N ILE A 247 15.99 -9.27 0.16
CA ILE A 247 17.10 -8.47 0.75
C ILE A 247 17.09 -8.60 2.26
#